data_AF-A0A1T3VT73-F1
#
_entry.id   AF-A0A1T3VT73-F1
#
_cell.length_a   1.000
_cell.length_b   1.000
_cell.length_c   1.000
_cell.angle_alpha   90.00
_cell.angle_beta   90.00
_cell.angle_gamma   90.00
#
_symmetry.space_group_name_H-M   'P 1'
#
loop_
_entity.id
_entity.type
_entity.pdbx_description
1 polymer ?
#
loop_
_entity_poly.entity_id
_entity_poly.type
_entity_poly.pdbx_seq_one_letter_code
_entity_poly.pdbx_strand_id
1 'polypeptide(L)'
;MPRGGPDASCLDRLLQTDRPEYLDRDDVAPAVKRSVVDALEWTGRVFGSHQQFAHIALDEIADVPDPRILELGAGHGALSTLLLEAHPTAQVMVTDV
;
A
#
# COMPACT_ATOMS: atom_id res chain seq x y z
N MET A 1 -16.37 -4.73 7.43
CA MET A 1 -16.87 -3.71 6.48
C MET A 1 -16.80 -4.28 5.07
N PRO A 2 -17.70 -3.93 4.15
CA PRO A 2 -17.52 -4.26 2.73
C PRO A 2 -16.19 -3.70 2.24
N ARG A 3 -15.51 -4.42 1.33
CA ARG A 3 -14.31 -3.89 0.67
C ARG A 3 -14.69 -2.58 -0.03
N GLY A 4 -13.89 -1.53 0.16
CA GLY A 4 -14.17 -0.18 -0.37
C GLY A 4 -14.87 0.79 0.61
N GLY A 5 -15.17 0.38 1.85
CA GLY A 5 -15.70 1.28 2.88
C GLY A 5 -17.22 1.53 2.77
N PRO A 6 -17.76 2.50 3.54
CA PRO A 6 -19.20 2.77 3.59
C PRO A 6 -19.79 3.24 2.26
N ASP A 7 -19.00 3.93 1.44
CA ASP A 7 -19.43 4.50 0.15
C ASP A 7 -19.01 3.64 -1.07
N ALA A 8 -18.75 2.34 -0.86
CA ALA A 8 -18.29 1.43 -1.89
C ALA A 8 -19.22 1.39 -3.12
N SER A 9 -18.62 1.45 -4.31
CA SER A 9 -19.35 1.45 -5.59
C SER A 9 -19.99 0.09 -5.87
N CYS A 10 -20.86 0.03 -6.89
CA CYS A 10 -21.39 -1.25 -7.37
C CYS A 10 -20.30 -2.17 -7.93
N LEU A 11 -19.22 -1.61 -8.50
CA LEU A 11 -18.10 -2.40 -9.01
C LEU A 11 -17.31 -3.03 -7.87
N ASP A 12 -17.07 -2.30 -6.77
CA ASP A 12 -16.41 -2.83 -5.57
C ASP A 12 -17.18 -4.03 -5.00
N ARG A 13 -18.52 -3.91 -4.96
CA ARG A 13 -19.40 -4.99 -4.52
C ARG A 13 -19.40 -6.19 -5.48
N LEU A 14 -19.30 -5.95 -6.78
CA LEU A 14 -19.22 -7.02 -7.78
C LEU A 14 -17.88 -7.78 -7.71
N LEU A 15 -16.78 -7.06 -7.44
CA LEU A 15 -15.43 -7.63 -7.34
C LEU A 15 -15.11 -8.18 -5.95
N GLN A 16 -15.98 -7.98 -4.96
CA GLN A 16 -15.82 -8.58 -3.65
C GLN A 16 -15.89 -10.10 -3.75
N THR A 17 -14.90 -10.79 -3.17
CA THR A 17 -14.85 -12.25 -3.11
C THR A 17 -14.65 -12.70 -1.66
N ASP A 18 -15.16 -13.90 -1.34
CA ASP A 18 -14.92 -14.57 -0.06
C ASP A 18 -13.64 -15.41 -0.07
N ARG A 19 -12.80 -15.25 -1.11
CA ARG A 19 -11.54 -16.00 -1.23
C ARG A 19 -10.41 -15.24 -0.54
N PRO A 20 -9.57 -15.93 0.25
CA PRO A 20 -8.36 -15.33 0.80
C PRO A 20 -7.46 -14.77 -0.30
N GLU A 21 -6.80 -13.66 -0.03
CA GLU A 21 -5.80 -13.09 -0.93
C GLU A 21 -4.60 -14.04 -1.07
N TYR A 22 -3.91 -14.02 -2.22
CA TYR A 22 -2.78 -14.91 -2.47
C TYR A 22 -1.67 -14.81 -1.42
N LEU A 23 -1.46 -13.62 -0.86
CA LEU A 23 -0.46 -13.40 0.20
C LEU A 23 -0.90 -13.99 1.54
N ASP A 24 -2.20 -14.04 1.81
CA ASP A 24 -2.77 -14.54 3.07
C ASP A 24 -3.00 -16.05 3.09
N ARG A 25 -2.83 -16.72 1.94
CA ARG A 25 -3.09 -18.16 1.81
C ARG A 25 -1.98 -19.00 2.44
N ASP A 26 -2.32 -19.94 3.32
CA ASP A 26 -1.34 -20.87 3.90
C ASP A 26 -1.10 -22.13 3.05
N ASP A 27 -1.94 -22.35 2.03
CA ASP A 27 -1.92 -23.53 1.17
C ASP A 27 -1.08 -23.35 -0.11
N VAL A 28 -0.24 -22.30 -0.17
CA VAL A 28 0.62 -21.99 -1.32
C VAL A 28 2.10 -22.02 -0.95
N ALA A 29 2.94 -22.46 -1.89
CA ALA A 29 4.38 -22.50 -1.69
C ALA A 29 4.94 -21.07 -1.46
N PRO A 30 5.91 -20.86 -0.54
CA PRO A 30 6.49 -19.55 -0.25
C PRO A 30 7.08 -18.83 -1.48
N ALA A 31 7.51 -19.58 -2.51
CA ALA A 31 7.98 -19.02 -3.77
C ALA A 31 6.87 -18.28 -4.54
N VAL A 32 5.61 -18.75 -4.46
CA VAL A 32 4.48 -18.10 -5.12
C VAL A 32 4.18 -16.76 -4.45
N LYS A 33 4.14 -16.72 -3.11
CA LYS A 33 3.94 -15.47 -2.36
C LYS A 33 5.01 -14.44 -2.71
N ARG A 34 6.28 -14.85 -2.73
CA ARG A 34 7.39 -13.96 -3.16
C ARG A 34 7.19 -13.45 -4.58
N SER A 35 6.82 -14.31 -5.53
CA SER A 35 6.59 -13.86 -6.91
C SER A 35 5.46 -12.83 -7.04
N VAL A 36 4.44 -12.90 -6.18
CA VAL A 36 3.37 -11.88 -6.12
C VAL A 36 3.92 -10.55 -5.59
N VAL A 37 4.70 -10.59 -4.50
CA VAL A 37 5.36 -9.38 -3.94
C VAL A 37 6.29 -8.75 -4.98
N ASP A 38 7.13 -9.53 -5.64
CA ASP A 38 8.06 -9.06 -6.67
C ASP A 38 7.29 -8.43 -7.86
N ALA A 39 6.17 -9.04 -8.27
CA ALA A 39 5.33 -8.50 -9.33
C ALA A 39 4.68 -7.17 -8.91
N LEU A 40 4.17 -7.06 -7.68
CA LEU A 40 3.60 -5.83 -7.16
C LEU A 40 4.65 -4.71 -7.07
N GLU A 41 5.86 -5.01 -6.59
CA GLU A 41 6.96 -4.04 -6.54
C GLU A 41 7.37 -3.59 -7.96
N TRP A 42 7.56 -4.54 -8.88
CA TRP A 42 7.89 -4.21 -10.27
C TRP A 42 6.82 -3.32 -10.90
N THR A 43 5.54 -3.62 -10.65
CA THR A 43 4.41 -2.84 -11.17
C THR A 43 4.41 -1.44 -10.54
N GLY A 44 4.60 -1.33 -9.22
CA GLY A 44 4.69 -0.04 -8.54
C GLY A 44 5.82 0.84 -9.07
N ARG A 45 6.99 0.24 -9.34
CA ARG A 45 8.13 0.94 -9.94
C ARG A 45 7.91 1.36 -11.39
N VAL A 46 7.31 0.49 -12.21
CA VAL A 46 7.16 0.71 -13.66
C VAL A 46 5.97 1.60 -14.00
N PHE A 47 4.85 1.42 -13.30
CA PHE A 47 3.62 2.18 -13.55
C PHE A 47 3.51 3.44 -12.67
N GLY A 48 4.49 3.68 -11.79
CA GLY A 48 4.56 4.92 -11.00
C GLY A 48 3.58 4.98 -9.82
N SER A 49 3.01 3.84 -9.41
CA SER A 49 1.98 3.81 -8.37
C SER A 49 2.52 4.29 -7.03
N HIS A 50 3.79 4.03 -6.70
CA HIS A 50 4.40 4.53 -5.47
C HIS A 50 4.45 6.06 -5.44
N GLN A 51 4.76 6.70 -6.56
CA GLN A 51 4.77 8.16 -6.69
C GLN A 51 3.36 8.73 -6.60
N GLN A 52 2.39 8.09 -7.24
CA GLN A 52 0.99 8.50 -7.15
C GLN A 52 0.49 8.43 -5.71
N PHE A 53 0.76 7.33 -4.99
CA PHE A 53 0.36 7.19 -3.60
C PHE A 53 1.10 8.15 -2.67
N ALA A 54 2.39 8.41 -2.90
CA ALA A 54 3.13 9.43 -2.17
C ALA A 54 2.50 10.81 -2.36
N HIS A 55 2.14 11.19 -3.59
CA HIS A 55 1.48 12.47 -3.87
C HIS A 55 0.14 12.60 -3.14
N ILE A 56 -0.72 11.57 -3.22
CA ILE A 56 -2.00 11.57 -2.51
C ILE A 56 -1.79 11.73 -1.00
N ALA A 57 -0.88 10.95 -0.41
CA ALA A 57 -0.62 11.01 1.02
C ALA A 57 -0.03 12.36 1.46
N LEU A 58 0.86 12.96 0.66
CA LEU A 58 1.45 14.26 0.94
C LEU A 58 0.43 15.39 0.85
N ASP A 59 -0.48 15.33 -0.12
CA ASP A 59 -1.55 16.32 -0.27
C ASP A 59 -2.50 16.29 0.95
N GLU A 60 -2.82 15.11 1.47
CA GLU A 60 -3.67 14.96 2.67
C GLU A 60 -3.02 15.50 3.95
N ILE A 61 -1.68 15.51 4.03
CA ILE A 61 -0.95 15.96 5.22
C ILE A 61 -0.22 17.29 5.03
N ALA A 62 -0.53 18.03 3.96
CA ALA A 62 0.22 19.22 3.56
C ALA A 62 0.33 20.29 4.67
N ASP A 63 -0.70 20.42 5.50
CA ASP A 63 -0.77 21.38 6.60
C ASP A 63 -0.26 20.83 7.95
N VAL A 64 0.31 19.62 7.96
CA VAL A 64 0.87 18.97 9.16
C VAL A 64 2.40 19.16 9.16
N PRO A 65 2.96 19.96 10.08
CA PRO A 65 4.38 20.35 10.02
C PRO A 65 5.36 19.22 10.34
N ASP A 66 5.01 18.26 11.20
CA ASP A 66 5.86 17.13 11.59
C ASP A 66 4.99 15.85 11.69
N PRO A 67 4.53 15.31 10.56
CA PRO A 67 3.51 14.27 10.57
C PRO A 67 4.08 12.94 11.09
N ARG A 68 3.28 12.25 11.90
CA ARG A 68 3.54 10.87 12.33
C ARG A 68 2.64 9.95 11.51
N ILE A 69 3.25 9.18 10.61
CA ILE A 69 2.57 8.37 9.60
C ILE A 69 2.72 6.89 9.99
N LEU A 70 1.65 6.12 9.89
CA LEU A 70 1.68 4.66 10.01
C LEU A 70 1.39 4.04 8.65
N GLU A 71 2.37 3.31 8.11
CA GLU A 71 2.23 2.54 6.87
C GLU A 71 2.01 1.06 7.19
N LEU A 72 0.92 0.51 6.63
CA LEU A 72 0.53 -0.88 6.78
C LEU A 72 0.75 -1.59 5.44
N GLY A 73 1.61 -2.61 5.40
CA GLY A 73 1.97 -3.31 4.17
C GLY A 73 3.01 -2.53 3.36
N ALA A 74 4.14 -2.20 3.99
CA ALA A 74 5.20 -1.41 3.35
C ALA A 74 5.95 -2.14 2.21
N GLY A 75 5.85 -3.46 2.13
CA GLY A 75 6.63 -4.33 1.27
C GLY A 75 8.12 -4.01 1.37
N HIS A 76 8.68 -3.49 0.29
CA HIS A 76 10.09 -3.06 0.21
C HIS A 76 10.33 -1.60 0.64
N GLY A 77 9.32 -0.88 1.12
CA GLY A 77 9.44 0.48 1.69
C GLY A 77 9.48 1.62 0.68
N ALA A 78 9.16 1.38 -0.60
CA ALA A 78 9.27 2.38 -1.65
C ALA A 78 8.42 3.64 -1.40
N LEU A 79 7.20 3.47 -0.86
CA LEU A 79 6.35 4.60 -0.49
C LEU A 79 6.94 5.40 0.66
N SER A 80 7.36 4.73 1.75
CA SER A 80 7.99 5.39 2.90
C SER A 80 9.22 6.19 2.50
N THR A 81 10.05 5.66 1.59
CA THR A 81 11.21 6.38 1.05
C THR A 81 10.78 7.66 0.36
N LEU A 82 9.80 7.62 -0.55
CA LEU A 82 9.31 8.80 -1.26
C LEU A 82 8.70 9.84 -0.30
N LEU A 83 7.98 9.40 0.73
CA LEU A 83 7.41 10.30 1.74
C LEU A 83 8.51 11.04 2.53
N LEU A 84 9.55 10.34 2.96
CA LEU A 84 10.67 10.93 3.71
C LEU A 84 11.56 11.82 2.83
N GLU A 85 11.70 11.51 1.54
CA GLU A 85 12.40 12.38 0.59
C GLU A 85 11.65 13.70 0.38
N ALA A 86 10.32 13.66 0.30
CA ALA A 86 9.48 14.83 0.08
C ALA A 86 9.19 15.64 1.35
N HIS A 87 9.07 14.98 2.50
CA HIS A 87 8.81 15.59 3.80
C HIS A 87 9.81 15.09 4.86
N PRO A 88 11.02 15.67 4.91
CA PRO A 88 12.12 15.13 5.72
C PRO A 88 11.93 15.18 7.24
N THR A 89 10.93 15.92 7.74
CA THR A 89 10.61 15.95 9.18
C THR A 89 9.51 14.96 9.56
N ALA A 90 8.88 14.30 8.58
CA ALA A 90 7.93 13.23 8.83
C ALA A 90 8.58 12.05 9.57
N GLN A 91 7.81 11.44 10.47
CA GLN A 91 8.17 10.17 11.10
C GLN A 91 7.26 9.08 10.59
N VAL A 92 7.82 8.13 9.84
CA VAL A 92 7.06 6.99 9.29
C VAL A 92 7.34 5.74 10.12
N MET A 93 6.29 5.19 10.73
CA MET A 93 6.29 3.85 11.30
C MET A 93 5.77 2.87 10.25
N VAL A 94 6.59 1.91 9.85
CA VAL A 94 6.26 0.92 8.82
C VAL A 94 6.00 -0.44 9.45
N THR A 95 5.05 -1.19 8.89
CA THR A 95 4.78 -2.59 9.24
C THR A 95 4.61 -3.42 7.98
N ASP A 96 5.16 -4.63 8.01
CA ASP A 96 4.97 -5.67 7.00
C ASP A 96 5.10 -7.06 7.65
N VAL A 97 4.73 -8.13 6.93
CA VAL A 97 4.64 -9.52 7.44
C VAL A 97 5.89 -10.33 7.11
#